data_AF-A0A091I3T5-F1
#
_entry.id   AF-A0A091I3T5-F1
#
_cell.length_a   1.000
_cell.length_b   1.000
_cell.length_c   1.000
_cell.angle_alpha   90.00
_cell.angle_beta   90.00
_cell.angle_gamma   90.00
#
_symmetry.space_group_name_H-M   'P 1'
#
loop_
_entity.id
_entity.type
_entity.pdbx_description
1 polymer ?
#
loop_
_entity_poly.entity_id
_entity_poly.type
_entity_poly.pdbx_seq_one_letter_code
_entity_poly.pdbx_strand_id
1 'polypeptide(L)'
;VAYPDCSPILMISEASLEDLNTRLEKKVKMENFRPNILVTDCSPFEEDTWEDILIGDVELKGTLCCSRCILTTVNPDTGILDRKEPLETLK
;
A
#
# COMPACT_ATOMS: atom_id res chain seq x y z
N VAL A 1 -12.47 -10.98 12.69
CA VAL A 1 -12.18 -10.40 11.37
C VAL A 1 -12.45 -11.47 10.33
N ALA A 2 -13.12 -11.18 9.20
CA ALA A 2 -13.63 -12.24 8.34
C ALA A 2 -12.51 -13.00 7.60
N TYR A 3 -11.77 -12.35 6.70
CA TYR A 3 -10.72 -13.03 5.88
C TYR A 3 -9.54 -12.14 5.40
N PRO A 4 -8.97 -11.17 6.15
CA PRO A 4 -7.74 -10.48 5.75
C PRO A 4 -6.48 -11.24 6.20
N ASP A 5 -5.33 -10.87 5.63
CA ASP A 5 -4.05 -11.54 5.88
C ASP A 5 -3.55 -11.32 7.34
N CYS A 6 -3.30 -10.06 7.73
CA CYS A 6 -2.65 -9.74 9.02
C CYS A 6 -3.39 -8.68 9.85
N SER A 7 -3.89 -7.61 9.22
CA SER A 7 -4.46 -6.43 9.89
C SER A 7 -5.91 -6.19 9.42
N PRO A 8 -6.80 -5.64 10.28
CA PRO A 8 -8.14 -5.24 9.86
C PRO A 8 -8.14 -4.05 8.87
N ILE A 9 -7.12 -3.19 8.93
CA ILE A 9 -6.98 -2.00 8.10
C ILE A 9 -5.56 -1.91 7.56
N LEU A 10 -5.42 -1.63 6.28
CA LEU A 10 -4.20 -1.21 5.62
C LEU A 10 -4.33 0.24 5.17
N MET A 11 -3.33 1.05 5.48
CA MET A 11 -3.22 2.45 5.08
C MET A 11 -1.97 2.63 4.22
N ILE A 12 -2.08 3.42 3.15
CA ILE A 12 -0.98 3.77 2.25
C ILE A 12 -1.18 5.23 1.83
N SER A 13 -0.09 5.99 1.68
CA SER A 13 -0.16 7.34 1.13
C SER A 13 -0.05 7.39 -0.39
N GLU A 14 -0.66 8.40 -1.00
CA GLU A 14 -0.50 8.69 -2.44
C GLU A 14 0.96 8.97 -2.78
N ALA A 15 1.66 9.72 -1.92
CA ALA A 15 3.07 10.06 -2.08
C ALA A 15 3.99 8.82 -2.12
N SER A 16 3.73 7.79 -1.30
CA SER A 16 4.47 6.52 -1.36
C SER A 16 4.31 5.79 -2.70
N LEU A 17 3.09 5.79 -3.26
CA LEU A 17 2.83 5.18 -4.56
C LEU A 17 3.48 5.97 -5.69
N GLU A 18 3.43 7.30 -5.61
CA GLU A 18 4.08 8.17 -6.59
C GLU A 18 5.60 7.96 -6.60
N ASP A 19 6.24 7.93 -5.42
CA ASP A 19 7.67 7.62 -5.29
C ASP A 19 8.01 6.28 -5.96
N LEU A 20 7.27 5.22 -5.64
CA LEU A 20 7.49 3.91 -6.25
C LEU A 20 7.35 3.97 -7.77
N ASN A 21 6.35 4.69 -8.27
CA ASN A 21 6.12 4.86 -9.71
C ASN A 21 7.22 5.68 -10.41
N THR A 22 8.03 6.45 -9.70
CA THR A 22 9.23 7.10 -10.30
C THR A 22 10.34 6.09 -10.62
N ARG A 23 10.33 4.93 -9.96
CA ARG A 23 11.33 3.86 -10.07
C ARG A 23 10.92 2.72 -11.00
N LEU A 24 9.67 2.73 -11.49
CA LEU A 24 9.10 1.66 -12.32
C LEU A 24 8.97 2.08 -13.79
N GLU A 25 9.37 1.18 -14.70
CA GLU A 25 9.07 1.35 -16.13
C GLU A 25 7.56 1.30 -16.41
N LYS A 26 6.88 0.33 -15.79
CA LYS A 26 5.43 0.16 -15.86
C LYS A 26 4.81 0.59 -14.54
N LYS A 27 4.14 1.73 -14.56
CA LYS A 27 3.46 2.28 -13.39
C LYS A 27 2.38 1.33 -12.87
N VAL A 28 2.31 1.23 -11.55
CA VAL A 28 1.30 0.47 -10.80
C VAL A 28 0.28 1.43 -10.19
N LYS A 29 -0.91 0.89 -9.91
CA LYS A 29 -2.00 1.65 -9.31
C LYS A 29 -2.17 1.26 -7.84
N MET A 30 -2.96 2.02 -7.10
CA MET A 30 -3.20 1.76 -5.69
C MET A 30 -3.88 0.39 -5.45
N GLU A 31 -4.68 -0.07 -6.42
CA GLU A 31 -5.37 -1.36 -6.38
C GLU A 31 -4.40 -2.56 -6.35
N ASN A 32 -3.17 -2.40 -6.86
CA ASN A 32 -2.11 -3.41 -6.70
C ASN A 32 -1.76 -3.64 -5.22
N PHE A 33 -1.92 -2.62 -4.38
CA PHE A 33 -1.54 -2.66 -2.97
C PHE A 33 -2.69 -3.00 -2.02
N ARG A 34 -3.93 -2.77 -2.48
CA ARG A 34 -5.18 -3.12 -1.78
C ARG A 34 -5.34 -2.44 -0.40
N PRO A 35 -5.00 -1.14 -0.24
CA PRO A 35 -5.27 -0.46 1.03
C PRO A 35 -6.77 -0.30 1.26
N ASN A 36 -7.14 -0.15 2.52
CA ASN A 36 -8.49 0.26 2.92
C ASN A 36 -8.61 1.80 2.98
N ILE A 37 -7.53 2.48 3.39
CA ILE A 37 -7.46 3.93 3.50
C ILE A 37 -6.30 4.45 2.67
N LEU A 38 -6.60 5.42 1.80
CA LEU A 38 -5.62 6.20 1.05
C LEU A 38 -5.50 7.57 1.72
N VAL A 39 -4.27 8.01 1.99
CA VAL A 39 -3.98 9.33 2.55
C VAL A 39 -3.25 10.19 1.52
N THR A 40 -3.64 11.46 1.43
CA THR A 40 -3.02 12.47 0.56
C THR A 40 -2.35 13.55 1.42
N ASP A 41 -1.54 14.41 0.80
CA ASP A 41 -0.92 15.57 1.46
C ASP A 41 0.03 15.19 2.61
N CYS A 42 0.91 14.22 2.35
CA CYS A 42 2.02 13.86 3.24
C CYS A 42 3.27 13.53 2.43
N SER A 43 4.40 13.38 3.12
CA SER A 43 5.66 12.95 2.50
C SER A 43 5.61 11.47 2.11
N PRO A 44 6.39 11.01 1.13
CA PRO A 44 6.51 9.59 0.84
C PRO A 44 6.92 8.80 2.07
N PHE A 45 6.22 7.70 2.34
CA PHE A 45 6.42 6.78 3.46
C PHE A 45 6.20 7.37 4.85
N GLU A 46 5.62 8.57 4.94
CA GLU A 46 5.32 9.19 6.24
C GLU A 46 4.34 8.33 7.07
N GLU A 47 3.49 7.55 6.40
CA GLU A 47 2.56 6.62 7.05
C GLU A 47 3.22 5.56 7.93
N ASP A 48 4.50 5.23 7.69
CA ASP A 48 5.25 4.27 8.51
C ASP A 48 5.56 4.81 9.92
N THR A 49 5.45 6.13 10.10
CA THR A 49 5.76 6.81 11.37
C THR A 49 4.52 7.10 12.22
N TRP A 50 3.32 6.89 11.69
CA TRP A 50 2.08 7.24 12.38
C TRP A 50 1.70 6.18 13.40
N GLU A 51 1.99 6.45 14.67
CA GLU A 51 1.63 5.55 15.76
C GLU A 51 0.19 5.74 16.25
N ASP A 52 -0.27 6.98 16.40
CA ASP A 52 -1.62 7.34 16.87
C ASP A 52 -2.30 8.19 15.79
N ILE A 53 -3.42 7.69 15.26
CA ILE A 53 -4.10 8.28 14.10
C ILE A 53 -5.55 8.57 14.48
N LEU A 54 -6.01 9.80 14.24
CA LEU A 54 -7.39 10.22 14.46
C LEU A 54 -8.04 10.63 13.14
N ILE A 55 -9.15 9.97 12.78
CA ILE A 55 -9.94 10.29 11.57
C ILE A 55 -11.37 10.58 12.01
N GLY A 56 -11.72 11.87 12.07
CA GLY A 56 -12.98 12.30 12.69
C GLY A 56 -13.00 11.92 14.17
N ASP A 57 -13.92 11.04 14.56
CA ASP A 57 -14.04 10.51 15.93
C ASP A 57 -13.45 9.10 16.09
N VAL A 58 -12.78 8.56 15.06
CA VAL A 58 -12.21 7.20 15.07
C VAL A 58 -10.72 7.26 15.34
N GLU A 59 -10.31 6.61 16.43
CA GLU A 59 -8.90 6.41 16.79
C GLU A 59 -8.38 5.08 16.21
N LEU A 60 -7.22 5.12 15.56
CA LEU A 60 -6.49 3.97 15.03
C LEU A 60 -5.06 3.98 15.59
N LYS A 61 -4.50 2.79 15.79
CA LYS A 61 -3.11 2.61 16.22
C LYS A 61 -2.29 1.97 15.10
N GLY A 62 -1.17 2.59 14.73
CA GLY A 62 -0.15 1.99 13.87
C GLY A 62 0.46 0.76 14.55
N THR A 63 0.51 -0.37 13.85
CA THR A 63 0.97 -1.64 14.46
C THR A 63 2.22 -2.21 13.80
N LEU A 64 2.21 -2.36 12.47
CA LEU A 64 3.31 -2.95 11.71
C LEU A 64 3.26 -2.52 10.25
N CYS A 65 4.44 -2.37 9.63
CA CYS A 65 4.55 -2.13 8.19
C CYS A 65 4.13 -3.39 7.40
N CYS A 66 3.42 -3.18 6.29
CA CYS A 66 2.92 -4.28 5.46
C CYS A 66 4.00 -4.82 4.51
N SER A 67 4.55 -5.99 4.81
CA SER A 67 5.43 -6.70 3.88
C SER A 67 4.69 -7.09 2.59
N ARG A 68 5.22 -6.71 1.43
CA ARG A 68 4.56 -6.98 0.14
C ARG A 68 4.89 -8.37 -0.39
N CYS A 69 3.87 -9.04 -0.94
CA CYS A 69 3.99 -10.36 -1.56
C CYS A 69 3.73 -10.29 -3.07
N ILE A 70 3.82 -11.43 -3.75
CA ILE A 70 3.59 -11.56 -5.22
C ILE A 70 2.22 -11.06 -5.68
N LEU A 71 1.22 -10.89 -4.80
CA LEU A 71 -0.08 -10.39 -5.23
C LEU A 71 -0.05 -8.94 -5.74
N THR A 72 0.99 -8.15 -5.40
CA THR A 72 1.17 -6.80 -5.96
C THR A 72 1.40 -6.81 -7.47
N THR A 73 1.86 -7.92 -8.02
CA THR A 73 2.27 -8.04 -9.42
C THR A 73 1.12 -8.49 -10.34
N VAL A 74 -0.07 -8.75 -9.77
CA VAL A 74 -1.28 -9.04 -10.54
C VAL A 74 -1.83 -7.74 -11.10
N ASN A 75 -2.03 -7.69 -12.42
CA ASN A 75 -2.72 -6.57 -13.05
C ASN A 75 -4.21 -6.58 -12.63
N PRO A 76 -4.71 -5.53 -11.94
CA PRO A 76 -6.09 -5.49 -11.48
C PRO A 76 -7.13 -5.53 -12.61
N ASP A 77 -6.78 -5.01 -13.79
CA ASP A 77 -7.69 -4.91 -14.94
C ASP A 77 -7.81 -6.25 -15.70
N THR A 78 -6.76 -7.08 -15.69
CA THR A 78 -6.70 -8.31 -16.49
C THR A 78 -6.63 -9.60 -15.67
N GLY A 79 -6.32 -9.52 -14.39
CA GLY A 79 -6.07 -10.68 -13.53
C GLY A 79 -4.80 -11.46 -13.88
N ILE A 80 -3.94 -10.93 -14.76
CA ILE A 80 -2.71 -11.59 -15.20
C ILE A 80 -1.57 -11.23 -14.25
N LEU A 81 -0.88 -12.24 -13.77
CA LEU A 81 0.27 -12.12 -12.87
C LEU A 81 1.55 -11.85 -13.67
N ASP A 82 2.16 -10.69 -13.43
CA ASP A 82 3.56 -10.42 -13.79
C ASP A 82 4.44 -11.04 -12.70
N ARG A 83 5.52 -11.76 -12.98
CA ARG A 83 6.29 -12.45 -11.91
C ARG A 83 7.39 -11.58 -11.29
N LYS A 84 7.54 -10.34 -11.74
CA LYS A 84 8.64 -9.45 -11.35
C LYS A 84 8.17 -8.18 -10.67
N GLU A 85 7.55 -7.28 -11.43
CA GLU A 85 7.22 -5.94 -10.94
C GLU A 85 5.81 -5.85 -10.33
N PRO A 86 5.61 -5.04 -9.27
CA PRO A 86 6.57 -4.11 -8.66
C PRO A 86 7.44 -4.73 -7.55
N LEU A 87 7.42 -6.06 -7.37
CA LEU A 87 8.01 -6.71 -6.20
C LEU A 87 9.55 -6.72 -6.24
N GLU A 88 10.18 -6.76 -7.42
CA GLU A 88 11.64 -6.62 -7.54
C GLU A 88 12.10 -5.21 -7.13
N THR A 89 11.40 -4.16 -7.56
CA THR A 89 11.72 -2.76 -7.19
C THR A 89 11.48 -2.44 -5.72
N LEU A 90 10.61 -3.19 -5.04
CA LEU A 90 10.30 -3.03 -3.61
C LEU A 90 11.29 -3.72 -2.66
N LYS A 91 12.16 -4.60 -3.17
CA LYS A 91 13.21 -5.27 -2.39
C LYS A 91 14.45 -4.41 -2.26
#